data_AF-A0A7C7E552-F1
#
_entry.id   AF-A0A7C7E552-F1
#
_cell.length_a   1.000
_cell.length_b   1.000
_cell.length_c   1.000
_cell.angle_alpha   90.00
_cell.angle_beta   90.00
_cell.angle_gamma   90.00
#
_symmetry.space_group_name_H-M   'P 1'
#
loop_
_entity.id
_entity.type
_entity.pdbx_description
1 polymer ?
#
loop_
_entity_poly.entity_id
_entity_poly.type
_entity_poly.pdbx_seq_one_letter_code
_entity_poly.pdbx_strand_id
1 'polypeptide(L)'
;MTRPVVKGAAYVLVHAPEMVMHYGTTCSSEREANPNSEFLKKVPNYLRTFEEAVKYAPNQAYIGNILPDELNNIPRPWYKNLIEDAKAEGKMGEIVPQDELYGVMKICDAFDLVMLEKEFSVNVKEKLAKKAYFSEQEIAKIKDGFDVSEIEKKLNEGAEPLYLNNKVVGCVKSAHATDKNLSAHVMAENIATKATAVLAAKNLVYRNNIPADSIEYIIECSEEACGDMNQRGGGNFAKAVGEVAGFVSATGSDTRGFCAAPTHALVIAAALVESGVFKSVAVVAGGATAKLGMNSRDHVNKDVPILEDCLGAFAVLVTEDDGVSPVLRTDIVGRHTIGTGSSPQAVMESIITKPLDKHGLKITDIDKYSVEMQNPEITEPAGAGDVPMANYKMIAALGAKRGDIEKAAMPSFIKEHGMPGFAPTQGHIPSGVPFVGAGRELIISGKISRAMIVGKGSLFLGRMTNLFDGISIVMEKNPGKAEETGAVSKEEIKGMVAEAMKEFASFLLNRK
;
A
#
# COMPACT_ATOMS: atom_id res chain seq x y z
N MET A 1 24.80 14.46 -4.70
CA MET A 1 23.33 14.66 -4.77
C MET A 1 22.72 13.79 -3.69
N THR A 2 21.96 14.39 -2.79
CA THR A 2 21.20 13.68 -1.75
C THR A 2 20.09 12.88 -2.40
N ARG A 3 20.05 11.57 -2.16
CA ARG A 3 19.02 10.71 -2.74
C ARG A 3 17.82 10.59 -1.79
N PRO A 4 16.59 10.55 -2.31
CA PRO A 4 15.41 10.35 -1.48
C PRO A 4 15.47 8.98 -0.79
N VAL A 5 14.96 8.90 0.43
CA VAL A 5 14.99 7.68 1.25
C VAL A 5 13.60 7.24 1.67
N VAL A 6 13.44 5.94 1.90
CA VAL A 6 12.22 5.38 2.52
C VAL A 6 12.32 5.53 4.04
N LYS A 7 11.74 6.60 4.58
CA LYS A 7 11.84 6.94 6.01
C LYS A 7 11.05 5.99 6.90
N GLY A 8 9.87 5.57 6.45
CA GLY A 8 8.98 4.69 7.19
C GLY A 8 7.90 4.08 6.30
N ALA A 9 7.26 3.03 6.79
CA ALA A 9 6.13 2.39 6.13
C ALA A 9 5.13 1.91 7.18
N ALA A 10 3.87 1.80 6.77
CA ALA A 10 2.82 1.16 7.55
C ALA A 10 1.83 0.41 6.66
N TYR A 11 1.25 -0.65 7.20
CA TYR A 11 0.36 -1.57 6.50
C TYR A 11 -0.86 -1.90 7.36
N VAL A 12 -2.05 -1.85 6.78
CA VAL A 12 -3.30 -2.15 7.49
C VAL A 12 -4.10 -3.15 6.68
N LEU A 13 -4.65 -4.15 7.35
CA LEU A 13 -5.67 -5.02 6.80
C LEU A 13 -6.96 -4.79 7.57
N VAL A 14 -8.05 -4.49 6.88
CA VAL A 14 -9.36 -4.43 7.53
C VAL A 14 -10.16 -5.65 7.14
N HIS A 15 -10.39 -6.55 8.09
CA HIS A 15 -11.18 -7.75 7.88
C HIS A 15 -12.67 -7.41 7.84
N ALA A 16 -13.28 -7.56 6.67
CA ALA A 16 -14.62 -7.08 6.34
C ALA A 16 -15.48 -8.18 5.67
N PRO A 17 -15.78 -9.30 6.38
CA PRO A 17 -16.45 -10.46 5.80
C PRO A 17 -17.88 -10.17 5.33
N GLU A 18 -18.65 -9.32 6.02
CA GLU A 18 -20.01 -8.96 5.57
C GLU A 18 -19.95 -8.07 4.32
N MET A 19 -18.91 -7.24 4.18
CA MET A 19 -18.74 -6.43 2.99
C MET A 19 -18.44 -7.27 1.75
N VAL A 20 -17.87 -8.47 1.88
CA VAL A 20 -17.76 -9.44 0.79
C VAL A 20 -19.14 -9.77 0.22
N MET A 21 -20.13 -10.00 1.09
CA MET A 21 -21.50 -10.32 0.69
C MET A 21 -22.18 -9.13 0.03
N HIS A 22 -22.06 -7.95 0.64
CA HIS A 22 -22.90 -6.81 0.28
C HIS A 22 -22.29 -5.90 -0.79
N TYR A 23 -20.97 -5.71 -0.78
CA TYR A 23 -20.28 -4.74 -1.64
C TYR A 23 -19.27 -5.39 -2.61
N GLY A 24 -18.81 -6.60 -2.33
CA GLY A 24 -17.97 -7.36 -3.25
C GLY A 24 -18.66 -7.61 -4.59
N THR A 25 -18.01 -7.26 -5.71
CA THR A 25 -18.63 -7.26 -7.05
C THR A 25 -19.22 -8.61 -7.46
N THR A 26 -18.57 -9.72 -7.12
CA THR A 26 -19.05 -11.07 -7.45
C THR A 26 -20.36 -11.40 -6.75
N CYS A 27 -20.48 -11.10 -5.45
CA CYS A 27 -21.68 -11.35 -4.68
C CYS A 27 -22.79 -10.34 -4.99
N SER A 28 -22.45 -9.05 -5.14
CA SER A 28 -23.43 -8.01 -5.46
C SER A 28 -24.05 -8.20 -6.84
N SER A 29 -23.23 -8.50 -7.86
CA SER A 29 -23.70 -8.77 -9.22
C SER A 29 -24.53 -10.05 -9.30
N GLU A 30 -24.12 -11.12 -8.60
CA GLU A 30 -24.93 -12.34 -8.52
C GLU A 30 -26.27 -12.07 -7.84
N ARG A 31 -26.30 -11.27 -6.77
CA ARG A 31 -27.56 -10.94 -6.08
C ARG A 31 -28.52 -10.16 -6.97
N GLU A 32 -28.01 -9.25 -7.81
CA GLU A 32 -28.82 -8.53 -8.79
C GLU A 32 -29.39 -9.47 -9.86
N ALA A 33 -28.57 -10.41 -10.36
CA ALA A 33 -28.97 -11.32 -11.43
C ALA A 33 -29.82 -12.52 -10.95
N ASN A 34 -29.49 -13.08 -9.79
CA ASN A 34 -30.09 -14.28 -9.21
C ASN A 34 -30.04 -14.27 -7.65
N PRO A 35 -30.96 -13.54 -6.99
CA PRO A 35 -30.95 -13.36 -5.54
C PRO A 35 -30.97 -14.66 -4.72
N ASN A 36 -31.51 -15.75 -5.28
CA ASN A 36 -31.68 -17.04 -4.60
C ASN A 36 -30.64 -18.09 -5.02
N SER A 37 -29.53 -17.68 -5.62
CA SER A 37 -28.55 -18.61 -6.15
C SER A 37 -27.92 -19.49 -5.05
N GLU A 38 -27.64 -20.74 -5.41
CA GLU A 38 -26.97 -21.68 -4.50
C GLU A 38 -25.58 -21.21 -4.09
N PHE A 39 -24.93 -20.40 -4.94
CA PHE A 39 -23.66 -19.76 -4.60
C PHE A 39 -23.85 -18.79 -3.41
N LEU A 40 -24.78 -17.84 -3.48
CA LEU A 40 -25.00 -16.85 -2.41
C LEU A 40 -25.39 -17.50 -1.08
N LYS A 41 -26.17 -18.59 -1.12
CA LYS A 41 -26.53 -19.35 0.09
C LYS A 41 -25.33 -20.03 0.75
N LYS A 42 -24.31 -20.40 -0.03
CA LYS A 42 -23.11 -21.07 0.46
C LYS A 42 -22.09 -20.09 1.05
N VAL A 43 -21.94 -18.91 0.45
CA VAL A 43 -20.89 -17.93 0.82
C VAL A 43 -20.73 -17.71 2.33
N PRO A 44 -21.80 -17.55 3.14
CA PRO A 44 -21.65 -17.34 4.59
C PRO A 44 -20.83 -18.42 5.31
N ASN A 45 -20.85 -19.66 4.82
CA ASN A 45 -20.09 -20.77 5.40
C ASN A 45 -18.59 -20.76 5.02
N TYR A 46 -18.18 -19.86 4.12
CA TYR A 46 -16.81 -19.72 3.63
C TYR A 46 -16.15 -18.40 4.06
N LEU A 47 -16.88 -17.53 4.76
CA LEU A 47 -16.31 -16.32 5.35
C LEU A 47 -15.52 -16.69 6.60
N ARG A 48 -14.33 -16.09 6.74
CA ARG A 48 -13.50 -16.32 7.91
C ARG A 48 -13.98 -15.49 9.09
N THR A 49 -13.69 -15.97 10.29
CA THR A 49 -13.76 -15.19 11.51
C THR A 49 -12.58 -14.22 11.59
N PHE A 50 -12.71 -13.18 12.42
CA PHE A 50 -11.60 -12.25 12.67
C PHE A 50 -10.36 -12.95 13.24
N GLU A 51 -10.56 -13.95 14.11
CA GLU A 51 -9.46 -14.73 14.67
C GLU A 51 -8.69 -15.51 13.59
N GLU A 52 -9.39 -16.17 12.67
CA GLU A 52 -8.77 -16.87 11.55
C GLU A 52 -8.02 -15.90 10.62
N ALA A 53 -8.59 -14.72 10.33
CA ALA A 53 -7.92 -13.69 9.55
C ALA A 53 -6.65 -13.17 10.24
N VAL A 54 -6.65 -13.05 11.57
CA VAL A 54 -5.46 -12.70 12.35
C VAL A 54 -4.42 -13.80 12.30
N LYS A 55 -4.80 -15.06 12.52
CA LYS A 55 -3.86 -16.19 12.55
C LYS A 55 -3.35 -16.63 11.18
N TYR A 56 -3.90 -16.07 10.10
CA TYR A 56 -3.48 -16.36 8.75
C TYR A 56 -2.09 -15.79 8.45
N ALA A 57 -1.11 -16.66 8.18
CA ALA A 57 0.30 -16.27 8.07
C ALA A 57 0.59 -15.16 7.04
N PRO A 58 0.00 -15.14 5.83
CA PRO A 58 0.17 -14.02 4.89
C PRO A 58 -0.27 -12.66 5.45
N ASN A 59 -1.33 -12.63 6.26
CA ASN A 59 -1.78 -11.40 6.91
C ASN A 59 -0.75 -10.93 7.95
N GLN A 60 -0.14 -11.87 8.68
CA GLN A 60 0.94 -11.57 9.64
C GLN A 60 2.20 -11.06 8.93
N ALA A 61 2.53 -11.58 7.75
CA ALA A 61 3.60 -11.04 6.91
C ALA A 61 3.29 -9.61 6.43
N TYR A 62 2.03 -9.34 6.07
CA TYR A 62 1.59 -8.01 5.60
C TYR A 62 1.74 -6.92 6.67
N ILE A 63 1.38 -7.21 7.92
CA ILE A 63 1.52 -6.25 9.04
C ILE A 63 2.91 -6.25 9.70
N GLY A 64 3.85 -7.05 9.18
CA GLY A 64 5.24 -7.07 9.59
C GLY A 64 5.55 -7.83 10.89
N ASN A 65 4.72 -8.81 11.27
CA ASN A 65 5.02 -9.71 12.40
C ASN A 65 5.98 -10.84 12.03
N ILE A 66 5.97 -11.27 10.77
CA ILE A 66 6.96 -12.17 10.18
C ILE A 66 7.45 -11.58 8.85
N LEU A 67 8.62 -12.00 8.39
CA LEU A 67 9.10 -11.68 7.05
C LEU A 67 8.40 -12.55 6.01
N PRO A 68 8.18 -12.07 4.78
CA PRO A 68 7.59 -12.87 3.70
C PRO A 68 8.30 -14.20 3.43
N ASP A 69 9.63 -14.23 3.54
CA ASP A 69 10.41 -15.47 3.36
C ASP A 69 10.09 -16.56 4.39
N GLU A 70 9.64 -16.18 5.58
CA GLU A 70 9.29 -17.13 6.64
C GLU A 70 8.05 -17.96 6.27
N LEU A 71 7.22 -17.49 5.32
CA LEU A 71 6.10 -18.26 4.78
C LEU A 71 6.55 -19.57 4.11
N ASN A 72 7.80 -19.66 3.63
CA ASN A 72 8.36 -20.90 3.09
C ASN A 72 8.49 -22.00 4.15
N ASN A 73 8.53 -21.63 5.43
CA ASN A 73 8.68 -22.56 6.55
C ASN A 73 7.33 -23.02 7.12
N ILE A 74 6.22 -22.47 6.61
CA ILE A 74 4.86 -22.81 7.04
C ILE A 74 4.21 -23.68 5.96
N PRO A 75 3.71 -24.88 6.30
CA PRO A 75 3.05 -25.74 5.34
C PRO A 75 1.85 -25.07 4.67
N ARG A 76 1.74 -25.24 3.35
CA ARG A 76 0.53 -24.89 2.59
C ARG A 76 -0.51 -26.04 2.67
N PRO A 77 -1.82 -25.74 2.71
CA PRO A 77 -2.36 -24.40 2.65
C PRO A 77 -2.26 -23.64 3.98
N TRP A 78 -1.87 -22.37 3.96
CA TRP A 78 -1.68 -21.53 5.15
C TRP A 78 -3.00 -21.29 5.88
N TYR A 79 -4.13 -21.25 5.18
CA TYR A 79 -5.45 -21.13 5.84
C TYR A 79 -5.83 -22.37 6.67
N LYS A 80 -5.13 -23.51 6.52
CA LYS A 80 -5.24 -24.69 7.40
C LYS A 80 -4.10 -24.80 8.42
N ASN A 81 -3.06 -23.98 8.29
CA ASN A 81 -1.86 -23.98 9.13
C ASN A 81 -1.69 -22.60 9.78
N LEU A 82 -2.67 -22.25 10.60
CA LEU A 82 -2.77 -20.97 11.29
C LEU A 82 -1.69 -20.80 12.36
N ILE A 83 -1.19 -19.58 12.54
CA ILE A 83 -0.21 -19.24 13.59
C ILE A 83 -0.95 -19.06 14.92
N GLU A 84 -0.72 -19.95 15.89
CA GLU A 84 -1.48 -19.99 17.15
C GLU A 84 -1.41 -18.67 17.95
N ASP A 85 -0.20 -18.11 18.11
CA ASP A 85 0.07 -16.90 18.92
C ASP A 85 0.05 -15.60 18.10
N ALA A 86 -0.60 -15.59 16.93
CA ALA A 86 -0.69 -14.41 16.08
C ALA A 86 -1.45 -13.26 16.76
N LYS A 87 -1.04 -12.03 16.45
CA LYS A 87 -1.65 -10.82 17.01
C LYS A 87 -2.19 -9.94 15.89
N ALA A 88 -3.29 -9.25 16.18
CA ALA A 88 -3.84 -8.24 15.28
C ALA A 88 -2.89 -7.04 15.14
N GLU A 89 -2.14 -6.71 16.19
CA GLU A 89 -1.10 -5.70 16.17
C GLU A 89 0.21 -6.28 15.64
N GLY A 90 0.91 -5.52 14.79
CA GLY A 90 2.23 -5.90 14.31
C GLY A 90 3.22 -4.75 14.22
N LYS A 91 4.49 -5.07 13.91
CA LYS A 91 5.57 -4.08 13.93
C LYS A 91 5.32 -2.92 12.97
N MET A 92 4.74 -3.19 11.80
CA MET A 92 4.50 -2.21 10.74
C MET A 92 3.03 -1.86 10.58
N GLY A 93 2.14 -2.39 11.39
CA GLY A 93 0.74 -2.39 11.00
C GLY A 93 -0.20 -3.05 11.97
N GLU A 94 -1.44 -3.21 11.53
CA GLU A 94 -2.47 -3.90 12.29
C GLU A 94 -3.55 -4.52 11.39
N ILE A 95 -4.28 -5.48 11.95
CA ILE A 95 -5.50 -6.05 11.39
C ILE A 95 -6.68 -5.48 12.18
N VAL A 96 -7.57 -4.76 11.49
CA VAL A 96 -8.70 -4.04 12.08
C VAL A 96 -10.00 -4.82 11.81
N PRO A 97 -10.88 -5.00 12.81
CA PRO A 97 -12.18 -5.62 12.59
C PRO A 97 -13.18 -4.68 11.89
N GLN A 98 -14.19 -5.26 11.23
CA GLN A 98 -15.15 -4.52 10.41
C GLN A 98 -15.98 -3.48 11.17
N ASP A 99 -16.24 -3.69 12.46
CA ASP A 99 -17.00 -2.74 13.27
C ASP A 99 -16.21 -1.45 13.51
N GLU A 100 -14.91 -1.56 13.81
CA GLU A 100 -14.02 -0.41 13.90
C GLU A 100 -13.91 0.33 12.56
N LEU A 101 -13.90 -0.38 11.42
CA LEU A 101 -13.97 0.26 10.11
C LEU A 101 -15.17 1.19 9.99
N TYR A 102 -16.36 0.76 10.39
CA TYR A 102 -17.56 1.59 10.31
C TYR A 102 -17.47 2.84 11.21
N GLY A 103 -16.84 2.72 12.38
CA GLY A 103 -16.49 3.89 13.19
C GLY A 103 -15.54 4.85 12.48
N VAL A 104 -14.49 4.34 11.82
CA VAL A 104 -13.54 5.17 11.05
C VAL A 104 -14.20 5.78 9.81
N MET A 105 -15.10 5.06 9.14
CA MET A 105 -15.92 5.60 8.05
C MET A 105 -16.73 6.80 8.55
N LYS A 106 -17.31 6.74 9.76
CA LYS A 106 -18.00 7.88 10.35
C LYS A 106 -17.07 9.06 10.70
N ILE A 107 -15.84 8.78 11.15
CA ILE A 107 -14.82 9.83 11.38
C ILE A 107 -14.42 10.53 10.07
N CYS A 108 -14.35 9.76 8.97
CA CYS A 108 -13.93 10.23 7.65
C CYS A 108 -15.02 10.96 6.87
N ASP A 109 -16.28 10.82 7.31
CA ASP A 109 -17.47 11.36 6.66
C ASP A 109 -17.65 12.86 6.94
N ALA A 110 -17.20 13.68 5.99
CA ALA A 110 -17.32 15.14 6.06
C ALA A 110 -18.73 15.65 5.71
N PHE A 111 -19.58 14.82 5.12
CA PHE A 111 -20.86 15.22 4.52
C PHE A 111 -22.07 14.61 5.24
N ASP A 112 -21.85 14.00 6.41
CA ASP A 112 -22.87 13.34 7.23
C ASP A 112 -23.66 12.27 6.46
N LEU A 113 -22.99 11.49 5.62
CA LEU A 113 -23.58 10.41 4.81
C LEU A 113 -23.69 9.09 5.58
N VAL A 114 -22.79 8.84 6.52
CA VAL A 114 -22.75 7.61 7.32
C VAL A 114 -23.66 7.77 8.52
N MET A 115 -24.66 6.91 8.64
CA MET A 115 -25.52 6.83 9.82
C MET A 115 -25.22 5.52 10.55
N LEU A 116 -24.95 5.61 11.85
CA LEU A 116 -24.71 4.46 12.71
C LEU A 116 -25.83 4.37 13.75
N GLU A 117 -26.25 3.16 14.08
CA GLU A 117 -27.23 2.90 15.14
C GLU A 117 -26.67 3.36 16.51
N LYS A 118 -27.54 3.73 17.45
CA LYS A 118 -27.14 4.29 18.76
C LYS A 118 -26.22 3.38 19.56
N GLU A 119 -26.62 2.14 19.84
CA GLU A 119 -25.81 1.18 20.59
C GLU A 119 -24.50 0.88 19.85
N PHE A 120 -24.57 0.72 18.53
CA PHE A 120 -23.39 0.51 17.70
C PHE A 120 -22.40 1.69 17.77
N SER A 121 -22.90 2.93 17.71
CA SER A 121 -22.10 4.15 17.78
C SER A 121 -21.32 4.24 19.09
N VAL A 122 -21.98 3.96 20.22
CA VAL A 122 -21.32 3.93 21.54
C VAL A 122 -20.23 2.88 21.58
N ASN A 123 -20.51 1.67 21.11
CA ASN A 123 -19.57 0.56 21.13
C ASN A 123 -18.30 0.85 20.29
N VAL A 124 -18.46 1.33 19.05
CA VAL A 124 -17.29 1.62 18.20
C VAL A 124 -16.50 2.82 18.70
N LYS A 125 -17.17 3.81 19.31
CA LYS A 125 -16.51 4.96 19.94
C LYS A 125 -15.60 4.51 21.09
N GLU A 126 -16.07 3.62 21.95
CA GLU A 126 -15.26 3.05 23.04
C GLU A 126 -14.05 2.24 22.55
N LYS A 127 -14.22 1.50 21.44
CA LYS A 127 -13.11 0.74 20.83
C LYS A 127 -12.06 1.66 20.24
N LEU A 128 -12.48 2.63 19.42
CA LEU A 128 -11.57 3.56 18.75
C LEU A 128 -10.87 4.50 19.74
N ALA A 129 -11.51 4.86 20.86
CA ALA A 129 -10.86 5.64 21.92
C ALA A 129 -9.66 4.94 22.57
N LYS A 130 -9.55 3.62 22.46
CA LYS A 130 -8.38 2.85 22.95
C LYS A 130 -7.20 2.89 21.99
N LYS A 131 -7.39 3.40 20.77
CA LYS A 131 -6.32 3.51 19.76
C LYS A 131 -5.63 4.86 19.91
N ALA A 132 -4.39 4.82 20.37
CA ALA A 132 -3.60 6.00 20.73
C ALA A 132 -3.35 6.98 19.56
N TYR A 133 -3.57 6.56 18.32
CA TYR A 133 -3.40 7.40 17.14
C TYR A 133 -4.68 8.14 16.72
N PHE A 134 -5.82 7.96 17.40
CA PHE A 134 -6.99 8.82 17.27
C PHE A 134 -7.06 9.84 18.41
N SER A 135 -7.31 11.10 18.07
CA SER A 135 -7.52 12.18 19.03
C SER A 135 -8.95 12.19 19.58
N GLU A 136 -9.13 12.81 20.76
CA GLU A 136 -10.46 13.00 21.34
C GLU A 136 -11.41 13.76 20.39
N GLN A 137 -10.89 14.74 19.63
CA GLN A 137 -11.68 15.50 18.66
C GLN A 137 -12.16 14.63 17.49
N GLU A 138 -11.35 13.68 17.04
CA GLU A 138 -11.75 12.73 16.00
C GLU A 138 -12.81 11.75 16.52
N ILE A 139 -12.60 11.20 17.71
CA ILE A 139 -13.57 10.30 18.35
C ILE A 139 -14.90 11.01 18.63
N ALA A 140 -14.88 12.30 18.93
CA ALA A 140 -16.09 13.11 19.12
C ALA A 140 -16.94 13.27 17.84
N LYS A 141 -16.39 13.00 16.64
CA LYS A 141 -17.19 12.96 15.40
C LYS A 141 -18.20 11.81 15.38
N ILE A 142 -17.95 10.75 16.16
CA ILE A 142 -18.91 9.69 16.42
C ILE A 142 -19.87 10.19 17.52
N LYS A 143 -21.02 10.70 17.07
CA LYS A 143 -22.12 11.18 17.92
C LYS A 143 -22.93 10.00 18.50
N ASP A 144 -24.05 10.30 19.14
CA ASP A 144 -24.87 9.31 19.85
C ASP A 144 -25.58 8.28 18.94
N GLY A 145 -25.51 8.44 17.62
CA GLY A 145 -26.15 7.55 16.64
C GLY A 145 -27.63 7.86 16.40
N PHE A 146 -28.29 6.98 15.64
CA PHE A 146 -29.68 7.14 15.16
C PHE A 146 -30.55 5.97 15.58
N ASP A 147 -31.86 6.21 15.74
CA ASP A 147 -32.81 5.14 16.01
C ASP A 147 -32.91 4.17 14.83
N VAL A 148 -33.14 2.88 15.12
CA VAL A 148 -33.28 1.83 14.09
C VAL A 148 -34.33 2.21 13.04
N SER A 149 -35.45 2.80 13.45
CA SER A 149 -36.51 3.25 12.53
C SER A 149 -36.05 4.35 11.56
N GLU A 150 -35.10 5.20 11.97
CA GLU A 150 -34.53 6.22 11.08
C GLU A 150 -33.60 5.60 10.04
N ILE A 151 -32.80 4.61 10.45
CA ILE A 151 -31.94 3.84 9.54
C ILE A 151 -32.80 3.07 8.54
N GLU A 152 -33.82 2.34 9.00
CA GLU A 152 -34.77 1.63 8.13
C GLU A 152 -35.45 2.56 7.13
N LYS A 153 -35.86 3.76 7.57
CA LYS A 153 -36.41 4.78 6.67
C LYS A 153 -35.41 5.15 5.58
N LYS A 154 -34.13 5.35 5.91
CA LYS A 154 -33.09 5.67 4.91
C LYS A 154 -32.78 4.52 3.97
N LEU A 155 -32.82 3.28 4.44
CA LEU A 155 -32.70 2.10 3.58
C LEU A 155 -33.85 2.03 2.56
N ASN A 156 -35.08 2.30 3.00
CA ASN A 156 -36.25 2.38 2.11
C ASN A 156 -36.14 3.54 1.09
N GLU A 157 -35.37 4.59 1.41
CA GLU A 157 -35.05 5.71 0.52
C GLU A 157 -33.83 5.42 -0.39
N GLY A 158 -33.24 4.23 -0.34
CA GLY A 158 -32.12 3.81 -1.20
C GLY A 158 -30.72 4.02 -0.63
N ALA A 159 -30.58 4.18 0.70
CA ALA A 159 -29.28 4.10 1.36
C ALA A 159 -28.74 2.66 1.34
N GLU A 160 -27.41 2.53 1.39
CA GLU A 160 -26.73 1.24 1.42
C GLU A 160 -26.57 0.75 2.87
N PRO A 161 -26.97 -0.49 3.20
CA PRO A 161 -26.90 -1.02 4.56
C PRO A 161 -25.48 -1.44 4.99
N LEU A 162 -25.10 -1.05 6.20
CA LEU A 162 -23.89 -1.54 6.87
C LEU A 162 -24.25 -2.72 7.76
N TYR A 163 -23.76 -3.91 7.43
CA TYR A 163 -24.06 -5.15 8.14
C TYR A 163 -22.94 -5.55 9.09
N LEU A 164 -23.29 -6.05 10.27
CA LEU A 164 -22.37 -6.74 11.18
C LEU A 164 -23.10 -7.91 11.83
N ASN A 165 -22.53 -9.11 11.74
CA ASN A 165 -23.14 -10.34 12.27
C ASN A 165 -24.59 -10.52 11.75
N ASN A 166 -24.80 -10.36 10.45
CA ASN A 166 -26.11 -10.38 9.77
C ASN A 166 -27.14 -9.34 10.27
N LYS A 167 -26.73 -8.32 11.03
CA LYS A 167 -27.61 -7.23 11.48
C LYS A 167 -27.22 -5.92 10.83
N VAL A 168 -28.22 -5.12 10.46
CA VAL A 168 -27.99 -3.74 10.03
C VAL A 168 -27.58 -2.92 11.26
N VAL A 169 -26.38 -2.36 11.24
CA VAL A 169 -25.83 -1.48 12.30
C VAL A 169 -25.69 -0.03 11.86
N GLY A 170 -26.05 0.26 10.61
CA GLY A 170 -25.96 1.58 10.02
C GLY A 170 -26.32 1.57 8.53
N CYS A 171 -26.19 2.73 7.90
CA CYS A 171 -26.31 2.87 6.45
C CYS A 171 -25.47 4.03 5.91
N VAL A 172 -25.18 4.00 4.62
CA VAL A 172 -24.54 5.09 3.88
C VAL A 172 -25.54 5.69 2.90
N LYS A 173 -25.76 7.00 3.00
CA LYS A 173 -26.67 7.75 2.12
C LYS A 173 -25.99 8.11 0.80
N SER A 174 -26.80 8.30 -0.24
CA SER A 174 -26.36 9.00 -1.46
C SER A 174 -25.97 10.44 -1.12
N ALA A 175 -24.89 10.93 -1.73
CA ALA A 175 -24.49 12.34 -1.65
C ALA A 175 -25.26 13.22 -2.65
N HIS A 176 -25.95 12.61 -3.62
CA HIS A 176 -26.80 13.32 -4.56
C HIS A 176 -27.98 12.45 -5.02
N ALA A 177 -29.12 13.07 -5.34
CA ALA A 177 -30.35 12.34 -5.67
C ALA A 177 -30.30 11.59 -7.01
N THR A 178 -29.58 12.14 -8.00
CA THR A 178 -29.58 11.62 -9.38
C THR A 178 -28.19 11.33 -9.94
N ASP A 179 -27.13 11.68 -9.21
CA ASP A 179 -25.77 11.46 -9.69
C ASP A 179 -25.32 10.07 -9.33
N LYS A 180 -25.12 9.23 -10.35
CA LYS A 180 -24.71 7.84 -10.19
C LYS A 180 -23.35 7.70 -9.51
N ASN A 181 -22.45 8.66 -9.72
CA ASN A 181 -21.13 8.68 -9.09
C ASN A 181 -21.16 9.18 -7.64
N LEU A 182 -22.31 9.70 -7.19
CA LEU A 182 -22.56 10.11 -5.81
C LEU A 182 -23.74 9.30 -5.21
N SER A 183 -24.00 8.13 -5.78
CA SER A 183 -24.97 7.17 -5.23
C SER A 183 -24.47 6.58 -3.91
N ALA A 184 -25.39 6.05 -3.10
CA ALA A 184 -25.07 5.42 -1.83
C ALA A 184 -24.00 4.31 -1.96
N HIS A 185 -24.07 3.51 -3.03
CA HIS A 185 -23.08 2.47 -3.35
C HIS A 185 -21.67 3.06 -3.54
N VAL A 186 -21.55 4.06 -4.43
CA VAL A 186 -20.26 4.70 -4.70
C VAL A 186 -19.73 5.45 -3.48
N MET A 187 -20.62 6.06 -2.68
CA MET A 187 -20.22 6.72 -1.44
C MET A 187 -19.75 5.71 -0.38
N ALA A 188 -20.38 4.55 -0.26
CA ALA A 188 -19.93 3.50 0.65
C ALA A 188 -18.51 3.03 0.28
N GLU A 189 -18.24 2.79 -1.00
CA GLU A 189 -16.93 2.41 -1.51
C GLU A 189 -15.86 3.50 -1.30
N ASN A 190 -16.17 4.75 -1.68
CA ASN A 190 -15.26 5.88 -1.52
C ASN A 190 -14.91 6.13 -0.05
N ILE A 191 -15.90 6.05 0.84
CA ILE A 191 -15.68 6.27 2.29
C ILE A 191 -14.89 5.11 2.90
N ALA A 192 -15.15 3.86 2.51
CA ALA A 192 -14.36 2.71 2.96
C ALA A 192 -12.89 2.82 2.48
N THR A 193 -12.67 3.19 1.22
CA THR A 193 -11.34 3.43 0.66
C THR A 193 -10.61 4.52 1.42
N LYS A 194 -11.27 5.67 1.64
CA LYS A 194 -10.72 6.77 2.45
C LYS A 194 -10.40 6.32 3.88
N ALA A 195 -11.31 5.60 4.53
CA ALA A 195 -11.16 5.16 5.92
C ALA A 195 -9.97 4.23 6.11
N THR A 196 -9.79 3.26 5.22
CA THR A 196 -8.65 2.33 5.25
C THR A 196 -7.32 3.05 4.94
N ALA A 197 -7.32 4.00 4.01
CA ALA A 197 -6.16 4.85 3.74
C ALA A 197 -5.79 5.74 4.95
N VAL A 198 -6.77 6.31 5.64
CA VAL A 198 -6.57 7.10 6.87
C VAL A 198 -5.96 6.24 7.98
N LEU A 199 -6.43 5.00 8.16
CA LEU A 199 -5.83 4.06 9.11
C LEU A 199 -4.35 3.83 8.81
N ALA A 200 -3.99 3.58 7.54
CA ALA A 200 -2.60 3.40 7.15
C ALA A 200 -1.75 4.67 7.35
N ALA A 201 -2.27 5.84 6.96
CA ALA A 201 -1.59 7.12 7.13
C ALA A 201 -1.34 7.47 8.61
N LYS A 202 -2.32 7.22 9.49
CA LYS A 202 -2.17 7.41 10.93
C LYS A 202 -1.19 6.41 11.55
N ASN A 203 -1.26 5.14 11.12
CA ASN A 203 -0.29 4.12 11.55
C ASN A 203 1.14 4.50 11.15
N LEU A 204 1.35 5.05 9.95
CA LEU A 204 2.66 5.51 9.47
C LEU A 204 3.26 6.53 10.44
N VAL A 205 2.53 7.59 10.79
CA VAL A 205 3.06 8.64 11.67
C VAL A 205 3.21 8.18 13.11
N TYR A 206 2.24 7.42 13.63
CA TYR A 206 2.26 6.93 15.00
C TYR A 206 3.40 5.94 15.25
N ARG A 207 3.52 4.89 14.42
CA ARG A 207 4.50 3.81 14.64
C ARG A 207 5.94 4.25 14.39
N ASN A 208 6.15 5.25 13.53
CA ASN A 208 7.48 5.76 13.18
C ASN A 208 7.83 7.06 13.90
N ASN A 209 6.99 7.55 14.82
CA ASN A 209 7.17 8.80 15.56
C ASN A 209 7.47 9.99 14.62
N ILE A 210 6.67 10.12 13.57
CA ILE A 210 6.78 11.19 12.57
C ILE A 210 5.75 12.28 12.93
N PRO A 211 6.14 13.56 13.03
CA PRO A 211 5.18 14.65 13.19
C PRO A 211 4.23 14.72 11.99
N ALA A 212 2.91 14.67 12.21
CA ALA A 212 1.93 14.67 11.13
C ALA A 212 1.99 15.95 10.28
N ASP A 213 2.31 17.09 10.91
CA ASP A 213 2.51 18.39 10.27
C ASP A 213 3.82 18.50 9.47
N SER A 214 4.72 17.52 9.56
CA SER A 214 5.94 17.46 8.75
C SER A 214 5.73 16.90 7.35
N ILE A 215 4.55 16.38 7.03
CA ILE A 215 4.22 15.85 5.70
C ILE A 215 3.83 16.99 4.77
N GLU A 216 4.53 17.17 3.66
CA GLU A 216 4.33 18.30 2.73
C GLU A 216 3.54 17.92 1.46
N TYR A 217 3.59 16.65 1.06
CA TYR A 217 2.83 16.17 -0.10
C TYR A 217 2.29 14.75 0.12
N ILE A 218 1.14 14.46 -0.48
CA ILE A 218 0.51 13.14 -0.47
C ILE A 218 0.28 12.69 -1.91
N ILE A 219 0.72 11.47 -2.24
CA ILE A 219 0.34 10.76 -3.46
C ILE A 219 -0.55 9.61 -3.05
N GLU A 220 -1.83 9.67 -3.41
CA GLU A 220 -2.74 8.57 -3.19
C GLU A 220 -2.77 7.66 -4.43
N CYS A 221 -2.75 6.34 -4.26
CA CYS A 221 -2.53 5.41 -5.37
C CYS A 221 -3.41 4.15 -5.35
N SER A 222 -4.58 4.20 -4.71
CA SER A 222 -5.60 3.16 -4.86
C SER A 222 -6.21 3.12 -6.26
N GLU A 223 -7.10 2.16 -6.51
CA GLU A 223 -7.78 2.02 -7.80
C GLU A 223 -9.00 2.94 -7.92
N GLU A 224 -9.51 3.47 -6.81
CA GLU A 224 -10.77 4.20 -6.78
C GLU A 224 -10.64 5.63 -7.28
N ALA A 225 -11.62 6.11 -8.04
CA ALA A 225 -11.66 7.47 -8.54
C ALA A 225 -12.92 8.18 -8.02
N CYS A 226 -12.76 9.15 -7.13
CA CYS A 226 -13.89 9.91 -6.60
C CYS A 226 -14.16 11.16 -7.45
N GLY A 227 -15.42 11.59 -7.46
CA GLY A 227 -15.88 12.74 -8.25
C GLY A 227 -17.34 12.60 -8.66
N ASP A 228 -17.93 13.70 -9.12
CA ASP A 228 -19.32 13.74 -9.59
C ASP A 228 -19.43 13.27 -11.06
N MET A 229 -20.63 13.38 -11.64
CA MET A 229 -20.88 13.02 -13.04
C MET A 229 -20.09 13.86 -14.06
N ASN A 230 -19.69 15.08 -13.69
CA ASN A 230 -19.00 16.03 -14.56
C ASN A 230 -17.47 15.88 -14.48
N GLN A 231 -16.95 15.47 -13.31
CA GLN A 231 -15.52 15.43 -13.00
C GLN A 231 -15.13 14.10 -12.34
N ARG A 232 -15.32 12.99 -13.05
CA ARG A 232 -14.94 11.64 -12.58
C ARG A 232 -13.43 11.58 -12.34
N GLY A 233 -13.02 11.26 -11.12
CA GLY A 233 -11.60 11.26 -10.72
C GLY A 233 -11.01 12.66 -10.49
N GLY A 234 -11.83 13.72 -10.51
CA GLY A 234 -11.42 15.06 -10.11
C GLY A 234 -11.49 15.29 -8.60
N GLY A 235 -12.18 14.40 -7.87
CA GLY A 235 -12.10 14.34 -6.41
C GLY A 235 -10.74 13.81 -5.98
N ASN A 236 -10.18 14.38 -4.90
CA ASN A 236 -8.79 14.15 -4.50
C ASN A 236 -8.74 13.34 -3.20
N PHE A 237 -8.47 12.04 -3.30
CA PHE A 237 -8.32 11.17 -2.14
C PHE A 237 -7.12 11.56 -1.29
N ALA A 238 -6.00 11.96 -1.90
CA ALA A 238 -4.80 12.36 -1.18
C ALA A 238 -5.08 13.45 -0.13
N LYS A 239 -5.78 14.52 -0.52
CA LYS A 239 -6.19 15.60 0.39
C LYS A 239 -7.27 15.17 1.36
N ALA A 240 -8.25 14.37 0.92
CA ALA A 240 -9.29 13.85 1.80
C ALA A 240 -8.72 12.99 2.93
N VAL A 241 -7.71 12.17 2.63
CA VAL A 241 -6.98 11.36 3.61
C VAL A 241 -6.13 12.25 4.52
N GLY A 242 -5.35 13.17 3.94
CA GLY A 242 -4.48 14.09 4.70
C GLY A 242 -5.24 14.95 5.70
N GLU A 243 -6.43 15.42 5.34
CA GLU A 243 -7.33 16.19 6.22
C GLU A 243 -7.63 15.44 7.52
N VAL A 244 -7.98 14.15 7.42
CA VAL A 244 -8.34 13.34 8.59
C VAL A 244 -7.08 12.83 9.30
N ALA A 245 -6.02 12.50 8.58
CA ALA A 245 -4.77 12.04 9.17
C ALA A 245 -4.00 13.13 9.93
N GLY A 246 -4.38 14.42 9.75
CA GLY A 246 -3.75 15.56 10.41
C GLY A 246 -2.51 16.09 9.66
N PHE A 247 -2.38 15.81 8.37
CA PHE A 247 -1.27 16.25 7.53
C PHE A 247 -1.51 17.70 7.07
N VAL A 248 -1.62 18.63 8.02
CA VAL A 248 -2.09 20.01 7.81
C VAL A 248 -1.20 20.83 6.87
N SER A 249 0.07 20.46 6.74
CA SER A 249 1.02 21.11 5.83
C SER A 249 0.98 20.54 4.41
N ALA A 250 0.24 19.45 4.19
CA ALA A 250 0.27 18.73 2.94
C ALA A 250 -0.67 19.31 1.88
N THR A 251 -0.20 19.32 0.64
CA THR A 251 -1.08 19.22 -0.54
C THR A 251 -0.97 17.81 -1.12
N GLY A 252 -1.65 17.50 -2.23
CA GLY A 252 -1.56 16.16 -2.79
C GLY A 252 -2.33 15.94 -4.07
N SER A 253 -2.09 14.80 -4.70
CA SER A 253 -2.80 14.34 -5.90
C SER A 253 -2.86 12.81 -5.95
N ASP A 254 -3.72 12.30 -6.83
CA ASP A 254 -3.96 10.88 -6.98
C ASP A 254 -3.21 10.36 -8.23
N THR A 255 -2.65 9.15 -8.13
CA THR A 255 -1.97 8.43 -9.21
C THR A 255 -2.70 7.12 -9.48
N ARG A 256 -3.04 6.85 -10.74
CA ARG A 256 -3.80 5.66 -11.16
C ARG A 256 -3.03 4.87 -12.21
N GLY A 257 -3.11 3.55 -12.11
CA GLY A 257 -2.35 2.62 -12.95
C GLY A 257 -2.51 1.14 -12.55
N PHE A 258 -3.65 0.75 -11.98
CA PHE A 258 -3.87 -0.60 -11.44
C PHE A 258 -2.74 -0.99 -10.44
N CYS A 259 -2.30 -2.25 -10.43
CA CYS A 259 -1.19 -2.73 -9.61
C CYS A 259 0.17 -2.07 -9.91
N ALA A 260 0.30 -1.27 -10.97
CA ALA A 260 1.50 -0.46 -11.20
C ALA A 260 1.47 0.88 -10.44
N ALA A 261 0.29 1.38 -10.04
CA ALA A 261 0.11 2.70 -9.45
C ALA A 261 0.99 2.94 -8.21
N PRO A 262 1.14 1.98 -7.27
CA PRO A 262 2.01 2.19 -6.10
C PRO A 262 3.48 2.40 -6.45
N THR A 263 4.01 1.65 -7.42
CA THR A 263 5.41 1.80 -7.85
C THR A 263 5.59 3.10 -8.64
N HIS A 264 4.60 3.52 -9.43
CA HIS A 264 4.56 4.87 -10.02
C HIS A 264 4.62 5.94 -8.92
N ALA A 265 3.77 5.83 -7.91
CA ALA A 265 3.72 6.79 -6.81
C ALA A 265 5.04 6.86 -6.03
N LEU A 266 5.73 5.74 -5.81
CA LEU A 266 7.08 5.74 -5.22
C LEU A 266 8.11 6.47 -6.09
N VAL A 267 8.10 6.25 -7.41
CA VAL A 267 9.01 6.94 -8.34
C VAL A 267 8.72 8.45 -8.36
N ILE A 268 7.45 8.84 -8.39
CA ILE A 268 7.03 10.25 -8.38
C ILE A 268 7.42 10.89 -7.04
N ALA A 269 7.14 10.25 -5.91
CA ALA A 269 7.54 10.73 -4.59
C ALA A 269 9.05 10.93 -4.49
N ALA A 270 9.84 9.94 -4.94
CA ALA A 270 11.28 10.03 -4.98
C ALA A 270 11.76 11.22 -5.83
N ALA A 271 11.20 11.42 -7.02
CA ALA A 271 11.55 12.53 -7.90
C ALA A 271 11.18 13.90 -7.32
N LEU A 272 10.02 14.02 -6.66
CA LEU A 272 9.60 15.26 -5.99
C LEU A 272 10.54 15.64 -4.84
N VAL A 273 11.00 14.65 -4.08
CA VAL A 273 11.97 14.85 -3.00
C VAL A 273 13.36 15.17 -3.55
N GLU A 274 13.85 14.40 -4.52
CA GLU A 274 15.18 14.60 -5.11
C GLU A 274 15.32 15.96 -5.79
N SER A 275 14.23 16.47 -6.39
CA SER A 275 14.20 17.80 -7.01
C SER A 275 14.13 18.95 -6.01
N GLY A 276 13.90 18.67 -4.71
CA GLY A 276 13.77 19.67 -3.66
C GLY A 276 12.44 20.44 -3.69
N VAL A 277 11.44 19.97 -4.43
CA VAL A 277 10.10 20.58 -4.46
C VAL A 277 9.38 20.36 -3.13
N PHE A 278 9.52 19.16 -2.56
CA PHE A 278 8.99 18.79 -1.24
C PHE A 278 10.05 18.01 -0.47
N LYS A 279 10.06 18.13 0.86
CA LYS A 279 10.99 17.39 1.73
C LYS A 279 10.46 16.04 2.16
N SER A 280 9.14 15.89 2.15
CA SER A 280 8.43 14.72 2.66
C SER A 280 7.19 14.44 1.81
N VAL A 281 7.15 13.25 1.24
CA VAL A 281 6.04 12.80 0.39
C VAL A 281 5.52 11.48 0.92
N ALA A 282 4.27 11.48 1.38
CA ALA A 282 3.57 10.26 1.79
C ALA A 282 2.88 9.62 0.58
N VAL A 283 3.23 8.37 0.28
CA VAL A 283 2.51 7.54 -0.68
C VAL A 283 1.50 6.70 0.09
N VAL A 284 0.20 6.83 -0.21
CA VAL A 284 -0.88 6.17 0.54
C VAL A 284 -1.83 5.43 -0.40
N ALA A 285 -2.41 4.32 0.05
CA ALA A 285 -3.52 3.68 -0.64
C ALA A 285 -4.46 2.99 0.36
N GLY A 286 -5.76 3.02 0.05
CA GLY A 286 -6.81 2.30 0.78
C GLY A 286 -7.49 1.23 -0.07
N GLY A 287 -8.15 0.28 0.57
CA GLY A 287 -8.77 -0.87 -0.08
C GLY A 287 -10.11 -0.56 -0.74
N ALA A 288 -10.39 -1.24 -1.85
CA ALA A 288 -11.61 -1.09 -2.64
C ALA A 288 -12.62 -2.21 -2.34
N THR A 289 -13.84 -1.84 -2.01
CA THR A 289 -14.89 -2.81 -1.64
C THR A 289 -15.27 -3.73 -2.79
N ALA A 290 -15.20 -3.24 -4.02
CA ALA A 290 -15.49 -3.97 -5.24
C ALA A 290 -14.62 -5.23 -5.42
N LYS A 291 -13.41 -5.24 -4.82
CA LYS A 291 -12.45 -6.35 -4.90
C LYS A 291 -12.63 -7.40 -3.82
N LEU A 292 -13.48 -7.17 -2.83
CA LEU A 292 -13.80 -8.18 -1.82
C LEU A 292 -14.49 -9.38 -2.46
N GLY A 293 -14.00 -10.58 -2.16
CA GLY A 293 -14.49 -11.85 -2.69
C GLY A 293 -14.54 -11.92 -4.22
N MET A 294 -13.64 -11.24 -4.94
CA MET A 294 -13.64 -11.24 -6.40
C MET A 294 -13.61 -12.68 -6.97
N ASN A 295 -12.82 -13.58 -6.37
CA ASN A 295 -12.68 -14.99 -6.74
C ASN A 295 -13.52 -15.93 -5.85
N SER A 296 -14.47 -15.40 -5.08
CA SER A 296 -15.28 -16.17 -4.11
C SER A 296 -16.01 -17.36 -4.74
N ARG A 297 -16.44 -17.27 -6.00
CA ARG A 297 -17.09 -18.40 -6.70
C ARG A 297 -16.16 -19.59 -6.84
N ASP A 298 -14.91 -19.35 -7.24
CA ASP A 298 -13.93 -20.42 -7.38
C ASP A 298 -13.50 -20.97 -6.03
N HIS A 299 -13.40 -20.11 -5.00
CA HIS A 299 -13.12 -20.53 -3.63
C HIS A 299 -14.21 -21.47 -3.10
N VAL A 300 -15.47 -21.05 -3.18
CA VAL A 300 -16.64 -21.87 -2.77
C VAL A 300 -16.73 -23.19 -3.55
N ASN A 301 -16.47 -23.16 -4.87
CA ASN A 301 -16.53 -24.38 -5.69
C ASN A 301 -15.41 -25.38 -5.36
N LYS A 302 -14.28 -24.91 -4.83
CA LYS A 302 -13.09 -25.71 -4.50
C LYS A 302 -12.93 -25.99 -3.01
N ASP A 303 -13.95 -25.68 -2.21
CA ASP A 303 -13.94 -25.85 -0.76
C ASP A 303 -12.79 -25.10 -0.07
N VAL A 304 -12.54 -23.86 -0.52
CA VAL A 304 -11.53 -22.94 0.04
C VAL A 304 -12.26 -21.78 0.71
N PRO A 305 -11.86 -21.34 1.93
CA PRO A 305 -12.39 -20.12 2.52
C PRO A 305 -12.21 -18.93 1.60
N ILE A 306 -13.09 -17.93 1.67
CA ILE A 306 -12.93 -16.70 0.89
C ILE A 306 -11.83 -15.87 1.55
N LEU A 307 -10.65 -15.91 0.94
CA LEU A 307 -9.45 -15.23 1.47
C LEU A 307 -9.36 -13.75 1.06
N GLU A 308 -10.25 -13.28 0.19
CA GLU A 308 -10.39 -11.89 -0.26
C GLU A 308 -11.41 -11.12 0.61
N ASP A 309 -11.34 -11.31 1.92
CA ASP A 309 -12.21 -10.70 2.93
C ASP A 309 -11.50 -9.56 3.69
N CYS A 310 -10.32 -9.13 3.23
CA CYS A 310 -9.58 -7.99 3.78
C CYS A 310 -9.47 -6.84 2.78
N LEU A 311 -9.83 -5.63 3.21
CA LEU A 311 -9.43 -4.39 2.55
C LEU A 311 -7.99 -4.07 2.98
N GLY A 312 -7.05 -4.20 2.05
CA GLY A 312 -5.65 -3.84 2.29
C GLY A 312 -5.42 -2.35 2.13
N ALA A 313 -4.52 -1.79 2.93
CA ALA A 313 -4.10 -0.40 2.86
C ALA A 313 -2.62 -0.28 3.25
N PHE A 314 -1.94 0.72 2.71
CA PHE A 314 -0.56 1.00 3.07
C PHE A 314 -0.25 2.50 3.02
N ALA A 315 0.82 2.88 3.72
CA ALA A 315 1.41 4.19 3.64
C ALA A 315 2.93 4.08 3.69
N VAL A 316 3.64 4.78 2.81
CA VAL A 316 5.11 4.84 2.75
C VAL A 316 5.53 6.30 2.77
N LEU A 317 6.47 6.66 3.64
CA LEU A 317 7.05 8.00 3.68
C LEU A 317 8.37 8.04 2.94
N VAL A 318 8.46 8.91 1.93
CA VAL A 318 9.70 9.25 1.24
C VAL A 318 10.18 10.62 1.72
N THR A 319 11.43 10.74 2.15
CA THR A 319 12.02 12.02 2.62
C THR A 319 13.38 12.29 2.02
N GLU A 320 13.91 13.49 2.26
CA GLU A 320 15.33 13.79 2.10
C GLU A 320 16.21 12.77 2.84
N ASP A 321 17.44 12.62 2.35
CA ASP A 321 18.43 11.68 2.86
C ASP A 321 18.77 11.93 4.34
N ASP A 322 18.49 10.95 5.19
CA ASP A 322 18.82 10.99 6.61
C ASP A 322 20.16 10.29 6.94
N GLY A 323 20.82 9.69 5.95
CA GLY A 323 22.06 8.92 6.08
C GLY A 323 21.89 7.52 6.66
N VAL A 324 20.67 7.04 6.85
CA VAL A 324 20.39 5.73 7.49
C VAL A 324 19.38 4.94 6.67
N SER A 325 18.25 5.57 6.35
CA SER A 325 17.13 4.96 5.63
C SER A 325 17.53 4.62 4.19
N PRO A 326 17.07 3.49 3.63
CA PRO A 326 17.43 3.06 2.28
C PRO A 326 17.11 4.11 1.22
N VAL A 327 18.03 4.32 0.29
CA VAL A 327 17.85 5.26 -0.82
C VAL A 327 17.01 4.66 -1.93
N LEU A 328 16.14 5.46 -2.52
CA LEU A 328 15.46 5.14 -3.77
C LEU A 328 16.32 5.62 -4.94
N ARG A 329 16.77 4.68 -5.77
CA ARG A 329 17.62 4.91 -6.94
C ARG A 329 16.80 5.39 -8.12
N THR A 330 16.47 6.68 -8.14
CA THR A 330 15.78 7.37 -9.25
C THR A 330 16.52 7.30 -10.59
N ASP A 331 17.81 7.00 -10.56
CA ASP A 331 18.62 6.69 -11.74
C ASP A 331 18.38 5.27 -12.28
N ILE A 332 18.04 4.30 -11.40
CA ILE A 332 17.75 2.90 -11.74
C ILE A 332 16.24 2.65 -11.76
N VAL A 333 15.55 3.30 -12.71
CA VAL A 333 14.10 3.15 -12.94
C VAL A 333 13.86 2.40 -14.25
N GLY A 334 13.18 1.26 -14.16
CA GLY A 334 12.71 0.50 -15.31
C GLY A 334 11.38 1.05 -15.80
N ARG A 335 11.17 1.07 -17.13
CA ARG A 335 9.98 1.68 -17.73
C ARG A 335 9.47 0.81 -18.87
N HIS A 336 8.25 0.35 -18.75
CA HIS A 336 7.49 -0.19 -19.87
C HIS A 336 6.94 0.99 -20.68
N THR A 337 7.47 1.17 -21.89
CA THR A 337 7.04 2.28 -22.76
C THR A 337 5.94 1.81 -23.70
N ILE A 338 5.17 2.75 -24.24
CA ILE A 338 4.14 2.48 -25.28
C ILE A 338 4.71 1.62 -26.43
N GLY A 339 5.96 1.86 -26.82
CA GLY A 339 6.63 1.13 -27.90
C GLY A 339 7.29 -0.20 -27.49
N THR A 340 7.26 -0.60 -26.22
CA THR A 340 7.90 -1.84 -25.75
C THR A 340 7.16 -3.10 -26.24
N GLY A 341 5.87 -2.98 -26.57
CA GLY A 341 5.00 -4.10 -26.89
C GLY A 341 4.51 -4.82 -25.62
N SER A 342 3.72 -5.88 -25.80
CA SER A 342 3.00 -6.57 -24.71
C SER A 342 3.52 -7.98 -24.40
N SER A 343 4.61 -8.43 -25.02
CA SER A 343 5.14 -9.76 -24.71
C SER A 343 5.71 -9.78 -23.28
N PRO A 344 5.45 -10.83 -22.47
CA PRO A 344 5.94 -10.90 -21.09
C PRO A 344 7.45 -10.72 -20.98
N GLN A 345 8.21 -11.26 -21.94
CA GLN A 345 9.64 -11.08 -22.01
C GLN A 345 10.06 -9.62 -22.23
N ALA A 346 9.46 -8.91 -23.20
CA ALA A 346 9.83 -7.53 -23.49
C ALA A 346 9.52 -6.59 -22.31
N VAL A 347 8.37 -6.82 -21.66
CA VAL A 347 7.98 -6.10 -20.44
C VAL A 347 9.03 -6.31 -19.35
N MET A 348 9.36 -7.56 -19.04
CA MET A 348 10.33 -7.89 -18.00
C MET A 348 11.74 -7.41 -18.32
N GLU A 349 12.19 -7.47 -19.58
CA GLU A 349 13.46 -6.87 -20.00
C GLU A 349 13.45 -5.35 -19.79
N SER A 350 12.33 -4.66 -20.09
CA SER A 350 12.23 -3.20 -19.94
C SER A 350 12.22 -2.70 -18.50
N ILE A 351 11.60 -3.47 -17.60
CA ILE A 351 11.44 -3.06 -16.21
C ILE A 351 12.46 -3.72 -15.29
N ILE A 352 13.14 -4.79 -15.69
CA ILE A 352 14.16 -5.45 -14.85
C ILE A 352 15.56 -5.25 -15.42
N THR A 353 15.86 -5.82 -16.58
CA THR A 353 17.25 -5.98 -16.99
C THR A 353 17.86 -4.71 -17.60
N LYS A 354 17.10 -3.99 -18.45
CA LYS A 354 17.57 -2.74 -19.08
C LYS A 354 18.00 -1.65 -18.07
N PRO A 355 17.25 -1.36 -16.99
CA PRO A 355 17.70 -0.37 -16.01
C PRO A 355 18.96 -0.84 -15.25
N LEU A 356 19.11 -2.14 -14.98
CA LEU A 356 20.31 -2.70 -14.35
C LEU A 356 21.54 -2.61 -15.26
N ASP A 357 21.40 -3.00 -16.54
CA ASP A 357 22.45 -2.91 -17.56
C ASP A 357 23.04 -1.52 -17.67
N LYS A 358 22.16 -0.51 -17.71
CA LYS A 358 22.55 0.91 -17.81
C LYS A 358 23.46 1.35 -16.66
N HIS A 359 23.42 0.64 -15.53
CA HIS A 359 24.21 0.93 -14.33
C HIS A 359 25.25 -0.15 -14.01
N GLY A 360 25.53 -1.05 -14.98
CA GLY A 360 26.53 -2.10 -14.82
C GLY A 360 26.18 -3.14 -13.76
N LEU A 361 24.90 -3.28 -13.42
CA LEU A 361 24.40 -4.28 -12.47
C LEU A 361 23.89 -5.52 -13.20
N LYS A 362 24.16 -6.68 -12.61
CA LYS A 362 23.57 -7.96 -12.98
C LYS A 362 22.29 -8.20 -12.21
N ILE A 363 21.48 -9.15 -12.67
CA ILE A 363 20.30 -9.57 -11.92
C ILE A 363 20.63 -10.18 -10.54
N THR A 364 21.83 -10.73 -10.37
CA THR A 364 22.31 -11.29 -9.11
C THR A 364 22.74 -10.23 -8.11
N ASP A 365 22.91 -8.97 -8.53
CA ASP A 365 23.28 -7.86 -7.64
C ASP A 365 22.07 -7.29 -6.87
N ILE A 366 20.85 -7.75 -7.21
CA ILE A 366 19.61 -7.44 -6.51
C ILE A 366 19.30 -8.59 -5.57
N ASP A 367 19.37 -8.36 -4.25
CA ASP A 367 19.15 -9.42 -3.27
C ASP A 367 17.70 -9.91 -3.26
N LYS A 368 16.72 -9.00 -3.45
CA LYS A 368 15.29 -9.35 -3.49
C LYS A 368 14.52 -8.63 -4.59
N TYR A 369 13.71 -9.39 -5.32
CA TYR A 369 12.72 -8.86 -6.25
C TYR A 369 11.33 -8.86 -5.62
N SER A 370 10.78 -7.67 -5.39
CA SER A 370 9.38 -7.52 -5.00
C SER A 370 8.55 -7.25 -6.24
N VAL A 371 7.86 -8.28 -6.70
CA VAL A 371 7.08 -8.31 -7.94
C VAL A 371 5.60 -8.13 -7.62
N GLU A 372 4.69 -8.66 -8.44
CA GLU A 372 3.27 -8.74 -8.06
C GLU A 372 3.10 -9.75 -6.92
N MET A 373 3.08 -9.27 -5.67
CA MET A 373 3.10 -10.06 -4.43
C MET A 373 1.75 -10.72 -4.07
N GLN A 374 0.94 -11.06 -5.08
CA GLN A 374 -0.37 -11.70 -4.92
C GLN A 374 -0.22 -13.01 -4.14
N ASN A 375 -1.05 -13.19 -3.12
CA ASN A 375 -1.08 -14.43 -2.34
C ASN A 375 -1.55 -15.61 -3.22
N PRO A 376 -0.72 -16.66 -3.42
CA PRO A 376 -1.06 -17.78 -4.29
C PRO A 376 -2.29 -18.58 -3.84
N GLU A 377 -2.63 -18.58 -2.54
CA GLU A 377 -3.84 -19.27 -2.06
C GLU A 377 -5.13 -18.59 -2.50
N ILE A 378 -5.05 -17.30 -2.88
CA ILE A 378 -6.18 -16.57 -3.46
C ILE A 378 -6.29 -16.89 -4.96
N THR A 379 -5.16 -16.87 -5.67
CA THR A 379 -5.11 -16.85 -7.14
C THR A 379 -5.08 -18.24 -7.79
N GLU A 380 -4.48 -19.24 -7.14
CA GLU A 380 -4.44 -20.62 -7.66
C GLU A 380 -5.84 -21.24 -7.78
N PRO A 381 -6.75 -21.12 -6.79
CA PRO A 381 -8.13 -21.58 -6.96
C PRO A 381 -8.86 -20.88 -8.11
N ALA A 382 -8.56 -19.62 -8.41
CA ALA A 382 -9.13 -18.88 -9.54
C ALA A 382 -8.50 -19.23 -10.90
N GLY A 383 -7.47 -20.08 -10.93
CA GLY A 383 -6.78 -20.48 -12.17
C GLY A 383 -5.70 -19.50 -12.64
N ALA A 384 -5.42 -18.44 -11.90
CA ALA A 384 -4.33 -17.50 -12.20
C ALA A 384 -2.94 -18.03 -11.79
N GLY A 385 -2.89 -19.06 -10.93
CA GLY A 385 -1.65 -19.69 -10.48
C GLY A 385 -0.86 -18.85 -9.47
N ASP A 386 0.40 -19.23 -9.24
CA ASP A 386 1.33 -18.48 -8.37
C ASP A 386 2.03 -17.37 -9.19
N VAL A 387 1.49 -16.15 -9.07
CA VAL A 387 1.93 -14.97 -9.82
C VAL A 387 3.36 -14.53 -9.47
N PRO A 388 3.75 -14.41 -8.18
CA PRO A 388 5.15 -14.14 -7.82
C PRO A 388 6.11 -15.19 -8.40
N MET A 389 5.81 -16.48 -8.25
CA MET A 389 6.67 -17.57 -8.76
C MET A 389 6.84 -17.51 -10.29
N ALA A 390 5.76 -17.21 -11.03
CA ALA A 390 5.83 -17.03 -12.48
C ALA A 390 6.77 -15.87 -12.87
N ASN A 391 6.72 -14.76 -12.13
CA ASN A 391 7.63 -13.63 -12.32
C ASN A 391 9.10 -14.00 -12.01
N TYR A 392 9.38 -14.72 -10.92
CA TYR A 392 10.74 -15.14 -10.59
C TYR A 392 11.33 -16.10 -11.63
N LYS A 393 10.52 -17.03 -12.15
CA LYS A 393 10.93 -17.90 -13.25
C LYS A 393 11.33 -17.10 -14.49
N MET A 394 10.59 -16.03 -14.80
CA MET A 394 10.92 -15.15 -15.93
C MET A 394 12.21 -14.36 -15.70
N ILE A 395 12.42 -13.80 -14.48
CA ILE A 395 13.67 -13.10 -14.13
C ILE A 395 14.87 -14.04 -14.23
N ALA A 396 14.76 -15.25 -13.64
CA ALA A 396 15.81 -16.27 -13.71
C ALA A 396 16.10 -16.70 -15.16
N ALA A 397 15.06 -16.85 -15.99
CA ALA A 397 15.21 -17.20 -17.40
C ALA A 397 15.93 -16.10 -18.19
N LEU A 398 15.63 -14.83 -17.92
CA LEU A 398 16.36 -13.70 -18.49
C LEU A 398 17.83 -13.73 -18.05
N GLY A 399 18.12 -14.00 -16.78
CA GLY A 399 19.47 -14.20 -16.27
C GLY A 399 20.26 -15.27 -17.00
N ALA A 400 19.64 -16.44 -17.16
CA ALA A 400 20.25 -17.56 -17.90
C ALA A 400 20.49 -17.21 -19.37
N LYS A 401 19.53 -16.53 -20.02
CA LYS A 401 19.66 -16.06 -21.41
C LYS A 401 20.82 -15.06 -21.57
N ARG A 402 21.06 -14.22 -20.56
CA ARG A 402 22.10 -13.19 -20.54
C ARG A 402 23.47 -13.71 -20.13
N GLY A 403 23.54 -14.91 -19.56
CA GLY A 403 24.77 -15.46 -18.97
C GLY A 403 25.10 -14.89 -17.59
N ASP A 404 24.16 -14.20 -16.94
CA ASP A 404 24.32 -13.73 -15.57
C ASP A 404 24.32 -14.90 -14.57
N ILE A 405 23.59 -15.97 -14.90
CA ILE A 405 23.56 -17.24 -14.17
C ILE A 405 23.57 -18.41 -15.15
N GLU A 406 23.96 -19.60 -14.71
CA GLU A 406 23.74 -20.82 -15.48
C GLU A 406 22.27 -21.26 -15.44
N LYS A 407 21.78 -21.91 -16.50
CA LYS A 407 20.39 -22.44 -16.54
C LYS A 407 20.09 -23.41 -15.37
N ALA A 408 21.09 -24.17 -14.93
CA ALA A 408 20.97 -25.08 -13.78
C ALA A 408 20.83 -24.35 -12.44
N ALA A 409 21.27 -23.08 -12.34
CA ALA A 409 21.19 -22.26 -11.14
C ALA A 409 19.86 -21.49 -11.01
N MET A 410 18.92 -21.63 -11.96
CA MET A 410 17.62 -20.96 -11.86
C MET A 410 16.84 -21.30 -10.57
N PRO A 411 16.77 -22.55 -10.09
CA PRO A 411 16.04 -22.87 -8.86
C PRO A 411 16.65 -22.20 -7.62
N SER A 412 17.99 -22.16 -7.50
CA SER A 412 18.65 -21.48 -6.38
C SER A 412 18.45 -19.97 -6.47
N PHE A 413 18.54 -19.38 -7.66
CA PHE A 413 18.25 -17.96 -7.87
C PHE A 413 16.83 -17.60 -7.40
N ILE A 414 15.82 -18.38 -7.80
CA ILE A 414 14.43 -18.14 -7.40
C ILE A 414 14.27 -18.20 -5.88
N LYS A 415 14.91 -19.17 -5.24
CA LYS A 415 14.85 -19.34 -3.78
C LYS A 415 15.53 -18.19 -3.03
N GLU A 416 16.66 -17.71 -3.54
CA GLU A 416 17.46 -16.67 -2.90
C GLU A 416 16.86 -15.27 -3.13
N HIS A 417 16.53 -14.95 -4.38
CA HIS A 417 16.13 -13.61 -4.79
C HIS A 417 14.61 -13.39 -4.86
N GLY A 418 13.82 -14.46 -4.82
CA GLY A 418 12.36 -14.42 -4.73
C GLY A 418 11.85 -14.48 -3.29
N MET A 419 10.53 -14.36 -3.14
CA MET A 419 9.83 -14.59 -1.87
C MET A 419 8.36 -14.97 -2.14
N PRO A 420 7.67 -15.72 -1.25
CA PRO A 420 6.26 -16.04 -1.42
C PRO A 420 5.37 -14.79 -1.52
N GLY A 421 4.32 -14.86 -2.33
CA GLY A 421 3.26 -13.85 -2.33
C GLY A 421 2.46 -13.87 -1.04
N PHE A 422 2.12 -12.70 -0.52
CA PHE A 422 1.47 -12.57 0.78
C PHE A 422 0.38 -11.50 0.83
N ALA A 423 0.34 -10.60 -0.15
CA ALA A 423 -0.59 -9.49 -0.17
C ALA A 423 -1.99 -9.96 -0.59
N PRO A 424 -3.06 -9.41 0.01
CA PRO A 424 -4.42 -9.68 -0.43
C PRO A 424 -4.66 -9.13 -1.84
N THR A 425 -5.64 -9.72 -2.53
CA THR A 425 -6.00 -9.30 -3.89
C THR A 425 -6.94 -8.10 -3.83
N GLN A 426 -6.34 -6.91 -3.95
CA GLN A 426 -7.00 -5.61 -4.05
C GLN A 426 -6.16 -4.85 -5.06
N GLY A 427 -6.61 -4.55 -6.28
CA GLY A 427 -5.68 -4.54 -7.43
C GLY A 427 -4.39 -3.70 -7.29
N HIS A 428 -4.36 -2.57 -6.58
CA HIS A 428 -3.13 -1.83 -6.25
C HIS A 428 -2.26 -2.48 -5.14
N ILE A 429 -2.86 -3.14 -4.15
CA ILE A 429 -2.17 -3.72 -2.99
C ILE A 429 -1.12 -4.78 -3.35
N PRO A 430 -1.37 -5.81 -4.18
CA PRO A 430 -0.37 -6.84 -4.45
C PRO A 430 0.67 -6.40 -5.49
N SER A 431 0.97 -5.11 -5.58
CA SER A 431 2.16 -4.59 -6.27
C SER A 431 3.46 -5.05 -5.56
N GLY A 432 4.61 -4.52 -5.97
CA GLY A 432 5.86 -4.72 -5.23
C GLY A 432 5.97 -3.90 -3.93
N VAL A 433 5.09 -2.92 -3.72
CA VAL A 433 5.17 -1.96 -2.60
C VAL A 433 4.90 -2.55 -1.20
N PRO A 434 4.07 -3.60 -1.00
CA PRO A 434 3.92 -4.25 0.30
C PRO A 434 5.23 -4.73 0.93
N PHE A 435 6.26 -5.03 0.12
CA PHE A 435 7.56 -5.42 0.66
C PHE A 435 8.41 -4.24 1.13
N VAL A 436 8.11 -2.99 0.77
CA VAL A 436 9.01 -1.84 1.00
C VAL A 436 9.39 -1.69 2.47
N GLY A 437 8.46 -1.83 3.42
CA GLY A 437 8.75 -1.78 4.85
C GLY A 437 9.62 -2.93 5.33
N ALA A 438 9.32 -4.18 4.92
CA ALA A 438 10.13 -5.35 5.24
C ALA A 438 11.55 -5.23 4.64
N GLY A 439 11.64 -4.86 3.36
CA GLY A 439 12.89 -4.59 2.66
C GLY A 439 13.70 -3.49 3.33
N ARG A 440 13.05 -2.43 3.82
CA ARG A 440 13.71 -1.37 4.60
C ARG A 440 14.37 -1.92 5.85
N GLU A 441 13.67 -2.72 6.65
CA GLU A 441 14.25 -3.32 7.86
C GLU A 441 15.38 -4.30 7.54
N LEU A 442 15.25 -5.08 6.47
CA LEU A 442 16.30 -5.99 6.01
C LEU A 442 17.56 -5.22 5.57
N ILE A 443 17.40 -4.08 4.89
CA ILE A 443 18.52 -3.23 4.47
C ILE A 443 19.19 -2.56 5.68
N ILE A 444 18.41 -1.96 6.59
CA ILE A 444 18.94 -1.28 7.78
C ILE A 444 19.67 -2.27 8.70
N SER A 445 19.15 -3.49 8.84
CA SER A 445 19.82 -4.56 9.60
C SER A 445 20.99 -5.21 8.87
N GLY A 446 21.27 -4.83 7.63
CA GLY A 446 22.38 -5.34 6.82
C GLY A 446 22.18 -6.76 6.28
N LYS A 447 20.96 -7.30 6.32
CA LYS A 447 20.62 -8.63 5.79
C LYS A 447 20.56 -8.67 4.26
N ILE A 448 20.18 -7.55 3.64
CA ILE A 448 20.23 -7.36 2.19
C ILE A 448 20.81 -5.97 1.89
N SER A 449 21.27 -5.76 0.66
CA SER A 449 21.79 -4.47 0.18
C SER A 449 20.85 -3.78 -0.82
N ARG A 450 20.13 -4.54 -1.64
CA ARG A 450 19.25 -4.03 -2.70
C ARG A 450 17.98 -4.83 -2.82
N ALA A 451 16.87 -4.11 -2.96
CA ALA A 451 15.60 -4.66 -3.38
C ALA A 451 15.11 -3.93 -4.63
N MET A 452 14.57 -4.66 -5.60
CA MET A 452 13.93 -4.07 -6.76
C MET A 452 12.41 -4.15 -6.59
N ILE A 453 11.76 -3.00 -6.57
CA ILE A 453 10.31 -2.86 -6.37
C ILE A 453 9.66 -2.71 -7.74
N VAL A 454 8.76 -3.61 -8.09
CA VAL A 454 8.19 -3.73 -9.44
C VAL A 454 6.67 -3.62 -9.37
N GLY A 455 6.11 -2.76 -10.23
CA GLY A 455 4.67 -2.65 -10.45
C GLY A 455 4.33 -3.06 -11.87
N LYS A 456 3.26 -3.83 -12.04
CA LYS A 456 2.69 -4.18 -13.35
C LYS A 456 1.17 -4.07 -13.28
N GLY A 457 0.55 -3.52 -14.31
CA GLY A 457 -0.88 -3.20 -14.32
C GLY A 457 -1.55 -3.65 -15.61
N SER A 458 -2.77 -4.19 -15.49
CA SER A 458 -3.58 -4.62 -16.64
C SER A 458 -4.53 -3.50 -17.10
N LEU A 459 -4.01 -2.50 -17.83
CA LEU A 459 -4.80 -1.32 -18.23
C LEU A 459 -5.98 -1.64 -19.15
N PHE A 460 -5.93 -2.78 -19.85
CA PHE A 460 -6.98 -3.18 -20.79
C PHE A 460 -8.36 -3.40 -20.16
N LEU A 461 -8.43 -3.58 -18.85
CA LEU A 461 -9.70 -3.68 -18.12
C LEU A 461 -10.51 -2.38 -18.20
N GLY A 462 -9.83 -1.22 -18.31
CA GLY A 462 -10.48 0.06 -18.54
C GLY A 462 -11.06 0.23 -19.94
N ARG A 463 -10.80 -0.70 -20.87
CA ARG A 463 -11.24 -0.69 -22.28
C ARG A 463 -10.85 0.57 -23.07
N MET A 464 -9.79 1.25 -22.64
CA MET A 464 -9.23 2.43 -23.33
C MET A 464 -7.95 2.12 -24.12
N THR A 465 -7.30 1.00 -23.82
CA THR A 465 -6.04 0.55 -24.45
C THR A 465 -5.91 -0.97 -24.33
N ASN A 466 -5.11 -1.62 -25.17
CA ASN A 466 -4.75 -3.04 -25.01
C ASN A 466 -3.39 -3.24 -24.32
N LEU A 467 -2.78 -2.15 -23.86
CA LEU A 467 -1.46 -2.17 -23.23
C LEU A 467 -1.53 -2.68 -21.78
N PHE A 468 -0.42 -3.24 -21.35
CA PHE A 468 -0.08 -3.37 -19.94
C PHE A 468 0.68 -2.13 -19.50
N ASP A 469 0.75 -1.90 -18.19
CA ASP A 469 1.68 -0.97 -17.58
C ASP A 469 2.78 -1.72 -16.83
N GLY A 470 3.93 -1.08 -16.66
CA GLY A 470 5.07 -1.64 -15.98
C GLY A 470 6.12 -0.59 -15.60
N ILE A 471 6.49 -0.59 -14.32
CA ILE A 471 7.52 0.30 -13.81
C ILE A 471 8.29 -0.38 -12.67
N SER A 472 9.52 0.03 -12.44
CA SER A 472 10.31 -0.46 -11.30
C SER A 472 11.26 0.60 -10.77
N ILE A 473 11.67 0.44 -9.52
CA ILE A 473 12.72 1.23 -8.89
C ILE A 473 13.57 0.36 -7.96
N VAL A 474 14.88 0.62 -7.90
CA VAL A 474 15.77 -0.04 -6.94
C VAL A 474 15.79 0.76 -5.63
N MET A 475 15.55 0.07 -4.53
CA MET A 475 15.82 0.52 -3.17
C MET A 475 17.17 -0.06 -2.73
N GLU A 476 18.09 0.78 -2.29
CA GLU A 476 19.47 0.40 -1.98
C GLU A 476 19.88 0.86 -0.59
N LYS A 477 20.80 0.13 0.04
CA LYS A 477 21.47 0.52 1.28
C LYS A 477 22.03 1.93 1.19
N ASN A 478 21.71 2.74 2.18
CA ASN A 478 22.24 4.09 2.30
C ASN A 478 23.76 4.02 2.52
N PRO A 479 24.58 4.76 1.75
CA PRO A 479 26.03 4.80 1.96
C PRO A 479 26.43 5.56 3.24
N GLY A 480 25.49 6.19 3.93
CA GLY A 480 25.73 7.11 5.03
C GLY A 480 25.83 8.55 4.52
N LYS A 481 25.78 9.50 5.46
CA LYS A 481 26.24 10.86 5.15
C LYS A 481 27.72 10.76 4.81
N ALA A 482 28.12 11.31 3.67
CA ALA A 482 29.53 11.54 3.42
C ALA A 482 30.08 12.33 4.62
N GLU A 483 31.10 11.82 5.29
CA GLU A 483 31.90 12.68 6.16
C GLU A 483 32.34 13.86 5.29
N GLU A 484 32.14 15.09 5.76
CA GLU A 484 32.79 16.26 5.18
C GLU A 484 34.29 16.13 5.46
N THR A 485 34.97 15.18 4.82
CA THR A 485 36.41 15.17 4.71
C THR A 485 36.79 16.34 3.81
N GLY A 486 36.99 17.52 4.42
CA GLY A 486 37.76 18.60 3.81
C GLY A 486 37.07 19.93 3.55
N ALA A 487 35.98 20.28 4.24
CA ALA A 487 35.61 21.70 4.33
C ALA A 487 36.45 22.33 5.45
N VAL A 488 37.62 22.88 5.10
CA VAL A 488 38.43 23.71 6.00
C VAL A 488 37.50 24.69 6.73
N SER A 489 37.47 24.62 8.06
CA SER A 489 36.51 25.42 8.83
C SER A 489 36.73 26.91 8.58
N LYS A 490 35.69 27.75 8.71
CA LYS A 490 35.86 29.22 8.60
C LYS A 490 36.91 29.76 9.58
N GLU A 491 37.14 29.07 10.69
CA GLU A 491 38.15 29.40 11.69
C GLU A 491 39.57 29.02 11.23
N GLU A 492 39.76 27.87 10.60
CA GLU A 492 41.04 27.52 9.95
C GLU A 492 41.38 28.47 8.80
N ILE A 493 40.39 28.84 7.96
CA ILE A 493 40.59 29.84 6.89
C ILE A 493 41.01 31.20 7.49
N LYS A 494 40.35 31.64 8.57
CA LYS A 494 40.73 32.86 9.28
C LYS A 494 42.13 32.77 9.88
N GLY A 495 42.50 31.61 10.41
CA GLY A 495 43.85 31.34 10.92
C GLY A 495 44.91 31.47 9.84
N MET A 496 44.72 30.80 8.70
CA MET A 496 45.62 30.86 7.55
C MET A 496 45.76 32.28 6.98
N VAL A 497 44.66 33.02 6.89
CA VAL A 497 44.68 34.43 6.44
C VAL A 497 45.41 35.32 7.45
N ALA A 498 45.17 35.15 8.74
CA ALA A 498 45.85 35.93 9.78
C ALA A 498 47.35 35.65 9.83
N GLU A 499 47.75 34.40 9.61
CA GLU A 499 49.15 33.98 9.55
C GLU A 499 49.85 34.55 8.31
N ALA A 500 49.22 34.47 7.13
CA ALA A 500 49.72 35.10 5.91
C ALA A 500 49.84 36.63 6.04
N MET A 501 48.89 37.30 6.72
CA MET A 501 48.98 38.74 6.99
C MET A 501 50.10 39.10 7.98
N LYS A 502 50.34 38.25 8.98
CA LYS A 502 51.49 38.40 9.90
C LYS A 502 52.81 38.26 9.17
N GLU A 503 52.97 37.23 8.35
CA GLU A 503 54.17 37.03 7.54
C GLU A 503 54.42 38.19 6.57
N PHE A 504 53.36 38.68 5.91
CA PHE A 504 53.44 39.84 5.04
C PHE A 504 53.84 41.12 5.79
N ALA A 505 53.29 41.36 6.98
CA ALA A 505 53.66 42.48 7.83
C ALA A 505 55.13 42.37 8.31
N SER A 506 55.58 41.17 8.70
CA SER A 506 56.97 40.91 9.06
C SER A 506 57.93 41.11 7.88
N PHE A 507 57.53 40.73 6.66
CA PHE A 507 58.29 40.99 5.44
C PHE A 507 58.44 42.49 5.16
N LEU A 508 57.39 43.29 5.37
CA LEU A 508 57.43 44.74 5.20
C LEU A 508 58.30 45.44 6.26
N LEU A 509 58.30 44.96 7.50
CA LEU A 509 59.11 45.51 8.60
C LEU A 509 60.61 45.17 8.48
N ASN A 510 60.95 44.07 7.80
CA ASN A 510 62.33 43.64 7.59
C ASN A 510 62.97 44.19 6.31
N ARG A 511 62.28 45.06 5.56
CA ARG A 511 62.90 45.90 4.52
C ARG A 511 63.42 47.20 5.14
N LYS A 512 64.67 47.17 5.59
CA LYS A 512 65.52 48.35 5.72
C LYS A 512 66.41 48.47 4.50
#